data_AF-A0A8T4UHV1-F1
#
_entry.id   AF-A0A8T4UHV1-F1
#
_cell.length_a   1.000
_cell.length_b   1.000
_cell.length_c   1.000
_cell.angle_alpha   90.00
_cell.angle_beta   90.00
_cell.angle_gamma   90.00
#
_symmetry.space_group_name_H-M   'P 1'
#
loop_
_entity.id
_entity.type
_entity.pdbx_description
1 polymer ?
#
loop_
_entity_poly.entity_id
_entity_poly.type
_entity_poly.pdbx_seq_one_letter_code
_entity_poly.pdbx_strand_id
1 'polypeptide(L)'
;MTGGWKCAACGEEYGDPEKTEQTLVLSRLRQRGKTLKLNKVRSNLVMRIPVEVSEVFGLQDGDSVELRIVGDDIVLRTAKPPLAWMRRKAT
;
A
#
# COMPACT_ATOMS: atom_id res chain seq x y z
N MET A 1 -17.30 11.54 6.32
CA MET A 1 -17.74 10.97 7.61
C MET A 1 -17.19 9.56 7.72
N THR A 2 -16.25 9.37 8.64
CA THR A 2 -15.63 8.08 8.98
C THR A 2 -16.69 7.21 9.64
N GLY A 3 -17.06 6.10 8.99
CA GLY A 3 -17.99 5.10 9.54
C GLY A 3 -17.34 4.29 10.64
N GLY A 4 -17.03 4.93 11.77
CA GLY A 4 -16.73 4.28 13.04
C GLY A 4 -17.97 4.37 13.93
N TRP A 5 -18.22 3.33 14.72
CA TRP A 5 -19.28 3.38 15.72
C TRP A 5 -18.76 4.12 16.95
N LYS A 6 -19.46 5.19 17.34
CA LYS A 6 -19.21 5.88 18.62
C LYS A 6 -20.00 5.19 19.71
N CYS A 7 -19.32 4.75 20.77
CA CYS A 7 -20.01 4.33 21.98
C CYS A 7 -20.66 5.56 22.62
N ALA A 8 -21.99 5.57 22.71
CA ALA A 8 -22.74 6.68 23.29
C ALA A 8 -22.55 6.83 24.81
N ALA A 9 -21.93 5.84 25.48
CA ALA A 9 -21.73 5.83 26.93
C ALA A 9 -20.36 6.37 27.38
N CYS A 10 -19.28 6.15 26.60
CA CYS A 10 -17.91 6.56 26.98
C CYS A 10 -17.23 7.51 25.96
N GLY A 11 -17.85 7.75 24.79
CA GLY A 11 -17.32 8.65 23.77
C GLY A 11 -16.14 8.10 22.96
N GLU A 12 -15.74 6.84 23.19
CA GLU A 12 -14.68 6.19 22.43
C GLU A 12 -15.11 5.93 20.99
N GLU A 13 -14.28 6.39 20.04
CA GLU A 13 -14.39 6.10 18.62
C GLU A 13 -13.68 4.77 18.33
N TYR A 14 -14.45 3.71 18.06
CA TYR A 14 -13.88 2.50 17.50
C TYR A 14 -13.57 2.74 16.02
N GLY A 15 -12.28 2.94 15.73
CA GLY A 15 -11.76 3.01 14.37
C GLY A 15 -12.05 1.71 13.63
N ASP A 16 -12.35 1.82 12.33
CA ASP A 16 -12.53 0.67 11.45
C ASP A 16 -11.27 -0.23 11.53
N PRO A 17 -11.38 -1.45 12.08
CA PRO A 17 -10.22 -2.29 12.39
C PRO A 17 -9.40 -2.61 11.13
N GLU A 18 -10.04 -2.80 9.98
CA GLU A 18 -9.36 -3.03 8.71
C GLU A 18 -8.48 -1.85 8.29
N LYS A 19 -8.96 -0.61 8.51
CA LYS A 19 -8.19 0.60 8.17
C LYS A 19 -7.00 0.81 9.11
N THR A 20 -7.15 0.40 10.36
CA THR A 20 -6.10 0.55 11.38
C THR A 20 -4.94 -0.40 11.11
N GLU A 21 -5.22 -1.65 10.71
CA GLU A 21 -4.20 -2.64 10.38
C GLU A 21 -3.39 -2.27 9.13
N GLN A 22 -4.04 -1.84 8.05
CA GLN A 22 -3.36 -1.45 6.81
C GLN A 22 -2.46 -0.22 7.00
N THR A 23 -2.88 0.73 7.84
CA THR A 23 -2.09 1.92 8.19
C THR A 23 -0.83 1.56 8.98
N LEU A 24 -0.93 0.58 9.88
CA LEU A 24 0.23 0.05 10.62
C LEU A 24 1.22 -0.69 9.70
N VAL A 25 0.72 -1.48 8.75
CA VAL A 25 1.55 -2.18 7.75
C VAL A 25 2.32 -1.18 6.88
N LEU A 26 1.64 -0.15 6.36
CA LEU A 26 2.27 0.94 5.61
C LEU A 26 3.36 1.67 6.40
N SER A 27 3.09 1.96 7.68
CA SER A 27 4.04 2.64 8.55
C SER A 27 5.29 1.79 8.79
N ARG A 28 5.13 0.47 9.00
CA ARG A 28 6.26 -0.47 9.13
C ARG A 28 7.07 -0.58 7.83
N LEU A 29 6.40 -0.64 6.68
CA LEU A 29 7.05 -0.71 5.37
C LEU A 29 7.87 0.55 5.08
N ARG A 30 7.35 1.73 5.43
CA ARG A 30 8.06 3.02 5.26
C ARG A 30 9.26 3.17 6.19
N GLN A 31 9.16 2.71 7.44
CA GLN A 31 10.22 2.88 8.43
C GLN A 31 11.39 1.92 8.25
N ARG A 32 11.18 0.74 7.67
CA ARG A 32 12.18 -0.35 7.69
C ARG A 32 12.93 -0.61 6.40
N GLY A 33 12.76 0.21 5.34
CA GLY A 33 13.54 0.16 4.10
C GLY A 33 13.97 -1.25 3.70
N LYS A 34 13.07 -2.06 3.14
CA LYS A 34 13.35 -3.48 2.90
C LYS A 34 14.25 -3.65 1.68
N THR A 35 15.46 -4.18 1.87
CA THR A 35 16.33 -4.56 0.75
C THR A 35 15.75 -5.78 0.05
N LEU A 36 15.47 -5.64 -1.25
CA LEU A 36 14.98 -6.73 -2.10
C LEU A 36 16.11 -7.21 -3.01
N LYS A 37 16.13 -8.52 -3.28
CA LYS A 37 17.08 -9.12 -4.23
C LYS A 37 16.45 -9.21 -5.62
N LEU A 38 17.19 -8.78 -6.62
CA LEU A 38 16.86 -9.02 -8.02
C LEU A 38 17.33 -10.42 -8.41
N ASN A 39 16.46 -11.16 -9.11
CA ASN A 39 16.81 -12.45 -9.68
C ASN A 39 16.77 -12.35 -11.20
N LYS A 40 17.58 -13.15 -11.89
CA LYS A 40 17.56 -13.22 -13.36
C LYS A 40 16.69 -14.38 -13.81
N VAL A 41 15.70 -14.09 -14.65
CA VAL A 41 14.86 -15.09 -15.33
C VAL A 41 15.05 -14.89 -16.83
N ARG A 42 15.75 -15.82 -17.49
CA ARG A 42 16.20 -15.69 -18.88
C ARG A 42 17.02 -14.39 -19.07
N SER A 43 16.52 -13.46 -19.88
CA SER A 43 17.15 -12.16 -20.16
C SER A 43 16.67 -11.04 -19.24
N ASN A 44 15.69 -11.29 -18.35
CA ASN A 44 15.03 -10.24 -17.57
C ASN A 44 15.42 -10.30 -16.10
N LEU A 45 15.52 -9.13 -15.46
CA LEU A 45 15.62 -9.01 -14.01
C LEU A 45 14.22 -8.95 -13.41
N VAL A 46 13.99 -9.78 -12.39
CA VAL A 46 12.70 -9.92 -11.70
C VAL A 46 12.90 -9.65 -10.22
N MET A 47 12.10 -8.73 -9.69
CA MET A 47 11.98 -8.44 -8.27
C MET A 47 10.70 -9.07 -7.75
N ARG A 48 10.78 -9.73 -6.58
CA ARG A 48 9.56 -10.19 -5.89
C ARG A 48 9.06 -9.11 -4.95
N ILE A 49 7.83 -8.68 -5.16
CA ILE A 49 7.14 -7.74 -4.27
C ILE A 49 6.58 -8.55 -3.09
N PRO A 50 6.84 -8.13 -1.83
CA PRO A 50 6.27 -8.79 -0.66
C PRO A 50 4.73 -8.76 -0.68
N VAL A 51 4.10 -9.81 -0.14
CA VAL A 51 2.63 -9.97 -0.15
C VAL A 51 1.94 -8.79 0.53
N GLU A 52 2.53 -8.26 1.60
CA GLU A 52 1.98 -7.14 2.35
C GLU A 52 1.92 -5.86 1.49
N VAL A 53 2.86 -5.69 0.55
CA VAL A 53 2.84 -4.57 -0.41
C VAL A 53 1.75 -4.81 -1.45
N SER A 54 1.62 -6.03 -1.98
CA SER A 54 0.56 -6.32 -2.95
C SER A 54 -0.84 -6.13 -2.38
N GLU A 55 -1.08 -6.54 -1.12
CA GLU A 55 -2.37 -6.38 -0.45
C GLU A 55 -2.74 -4.90 -0.26
N VAL A 56 -1.79 -4.11 0.26
CA VAL A 56 -1.99 -2.67 0.49
C VAL A 56 -2.28 -1.91 -0.80
N PHE A 57 -1.58 -2.26 -1.89
CA PHE A 57 -1.75 -1.62 -3.19
C PHE A 57 -2.79 -2.30 -4.09
N GLY A 58 -3.42 -3.38 -3.62
CA GLY A 58 -4.42 -4.16 -4.37
C GLY A 58 -3.89 -4.74 -5.68
N LEU A 59 -2.60 -5.13 -5.72
CA LEU A 59 -1.96 -5.71 -6.90
C LEU A 59 -2.38 -7.16 -7.12
N GLN A 60 -2.75 -7.48 -8.35
CA GLN A 60 -3.12 -8.84 -8.77
C GLN A 60 -2.23 -9.33 -9.92
N ASP A 61 -2.22 -10.65 -10.14
CA ASP A 61 -1.55 -11.21 -11.31
C ASP A 61 -2.16 -10.64 -12.61
N GLY A 62 -1.28 -10.30 -13.56
CA GLY A 62 -1.65 -9.61 -14.79
C GLY A 62 -1.86 -8.09 -14.67
N ASP A 63 -1.78 -7.49 -13.47
CA ASP A 63 -1.84 -6.03 -13.35
C ASP A 63 -0.61 -5.34 -13.96
N SER A 64 -0.85 -4.19 -14.60
CA SER A 64 0.22 -3.34 -15.13
C SER A 64 0.68 -2.31 -14.10
N VAL A 65 2.00 -2.17 -13.97
CA VAL A 65 2.65 -1.11 -13.19
C VAL A 65 3.50 -0.26 -14.12
N GLU A 66 3.56 1.03 -13.82
CA GLU A 66 4.40 1.98 -14.52
C GLU A 66 5.73 2.14 -13.79
N LEU A 67 6.84 1.96 -14.49
CA LEU A 67 8.18 2.23 -13.98
C LEU A 67 8.61 3.62 -14.44
N ARG A 68 9.00 4.47 -13.50
CA ARG A 68 9.57 5.79 -13.75
C ARG A 68 10.93 5.92 -13.09
N ILE A 69 11.80 6.73 -13.69
CA ILE A 69 13.07 7.14 -13.12
C ILE A 69 12.90 8.57 -12.63
N VAL A 70 13.17 8.82 -11.34
CA VAL A 70 13.06 10.15 -10.72
C VAL A 70 14.35 10.42 -9.95
N GLY A 71 15.24 11.26 -10.52
CA GLY A 71 16.59 11.42 -9.98
C GLY A 71 17.35 10.09 -10.06
N ASP A 72 17.93 9.67 -8.94
CA ASP A 72 18.62 8.38 -8.79
C ASP A 72 17.68 7.23 -8.35
N ASP A 73 16.38 7.51 -8.20
CA ASP A 73 15.40 6.55 -7.71
C ASP A 73 14.58 5.90 -8.84
N ILE A 74 14.32 4.60 -8.69
CA ILE A 74 13.34 3.86 -9.49
C ILE A 74 12.01 3.86 -8.74
N VAL A 75 10.99 4.46 -9.36
CA VAL A 75 9.64 4.58 -8.79
C VAL A 75 8.67 3.71 -9.56
N LEU A 76 8.02 2.77 -8.87
CA LEU A 76 6.92 1.98 -9.41
C LEU A 76 5.59 2.62 -9.03
N ARG A 77 4.71 2.82 -10.01
CA ARG A 77 3.35 3.34 -9.80
C ARG A 77 2.34 2.32 -10.29
N THR A 78 1.28 2.12 -9.51
CA THR A 78 0.15 1.29 -9.91
C THR A 78 -0.73 2.06 -10.89
N ALA A 79 -1.19 1.41 -11.96
CA ALA A 79 -2.13 2.05 -12.91
C ALA A 79 -3.50 2.33 -12.25
N LYS A 80 -3.87 1.53 -11.25
CA LYS A 80 -5.02 1.76 -10.38
C LYS A 80 -4.61 2.66 -9.21
N PRO A 81 -5.36 3.73 -8.87
CA PRO A 81 -5.10 4.45 -7.63
C PRO A 81 -5.19 3.47 -6.45
N PRO A 82 -4.36 3.64 -5.41
CA PRO A 82 -4.51 2.85 -4.20
C PRO A 82 -5.95 2.98 -3.70
N LEU A 83 -6.49 1.85 -3.23
CA LEU A 83 -7.91 1.55 -2.98
C LEU A 83 -8.79 2.77 -2.68
N ALA A 84 -10.02 2.78 -3.21
CA ALA A 84 -10.97 3.89 -3.23
C ALA A 84 -11.23 4.62 -1.88
N TRP A 85 -10.85 4.04 -0.74
CA TRP A 85 -10.89 4.71 0.56
C TRP A 85 -9.83 5.80 0.74
N MET A 86 -8.73 5.78 -0.01
CA MET A 86 -7.73 6.87 -0.02
C MET A 86 -8.23 8.17 -0.67
N ARG A 87 -9.32 8.12 -1.44
CA ARG A 87 -9.91 9.30 -2.11
C ARG A 87 -10.83 10.15 -1.22
N ARG A 88 -11.03 9.80 0.05
CA ARG A 88 -11.93 10.57 0.94
C ARG A 88 -11.16 11.34 2.02
N LYS A 89 -10.54 12.46 1.62
CA LYS A 89 -10.47 13.70 2.42
C LYS A 89 -9.84 14.84 1.60
N ALA A 90 -10.69 15.73 1.07
CA ALA A 90 -10.37 17.14 0.81
C ALA A 90 -11.69 17.92 0.61
N THR A 91 -12.50 18.01 1.67
CA THR A 91 -13.39 19.15 1.91
C THR A 91 -13.55 19.29 3.41
#